data_AF-A0A6B0TW14-F1
#
_entry.id   AF-A0A6B0TW14-F1
#
_cell.length_a   1.000
_cell.length_b   1.000
_cell.length_c   1.000
_cell.angle_alpha   90.00
_cell.angle_beta   90.00
_cell.angle_gamma   90.00
#
_symmetry.space_group_name_H-M   'P 1'
#
loop_
_entity.id
_entity.type
_entity.pdbx_description
1 polymer ?
#
loop_
_entity_poly.entity_id
_entity_poly.type
_entity_poly.pdbx_seq_one_letter_code
_entity_poly.pdbx_strand_id
1 'polypeptide(L)'
;MLISHKYKLIFLRTEKTASTSLSAAMRDALGEDAIIARTYRDKTRRFRKLGEGSLKRAWPERFGLHPHATAAQVRRVYGPEIFDSYFKFAVERNPWERQVSLYFQRQRRRKPDDLDFDRDMRSWMFRTFRHVRLDNWSKYAIGDRIVADKVVMYHELEAGLQEVWDRVGISVPIRMQLLNSGFRDRDTDYRDHYSDASRRIVSDWYRREIDAFGFTFDPALPALSQTRDSLYERADEPEPA
;
A
#
# COMPACT_ATOMS: atom_id res chain seq x y z
N MET A 1 -7.38 4.69 0.60
CA MET A 1 -8.57 4.03 0.06
C MET A 1 -9.25 5.03 -0.87
N LEU A 2 -9.78 4.54 -1.98
CA LEU A 2 -10.56 5.31 -2.95
C LEU A 2 -11.82 4.52 -3.27
N ILE A 3 -12.96 5.19 -3.40
CA ILE A 3 -14.22 4.59 -3.84
C ILE A 3 -14.76 5.40 -5.01
N SER A 4 -15.26 4.72 -6.04
CA SER A 4 -16.04 5.32 -7.11
C SER A 4 -17.41 4.69 -7.17
N HIS A 5 -18.46 5.48 -6.93
CA HIS A 5 -19.84 5.01 -7.03
C HIS A 5 -20.28 4.80 -8.48
N LYS A 6 -19.78 5.62 -9.40
CA LYS A 6 -20.03 5.50 -10.85
C LYS A 6 -19.60 4.16 -11.41
N TYR A 7 -18.37 3.74 -11.09
CA TYR A 7 -17.80 2.47 -11.55
C TYR A 7 -18.02 1.32 -10.55
N LYS A 8 -18.74 1.57 -9.45
CA LYS A 8 -18.91 0.61 -8.34
C LYS A 8 -17.60 -0.05 -7.94
N LEU A 9 -16.55 0.77 -7.72
CA LEU A 9 -15.17 0.34 -7.51
C LEU A 9 -14.67 0.76 -6.12
N ILE A 10 -13.96 -0.12 -5.43
CA ILE A 10 -13.27 0.15 -4.15
C ILE A 10 -11.80 -0.25 -4.27
N PHE A 11 -10.91 0.73 -4.14
CA PHE A 11 -9.48 0.49 -3.96
C PHE A 11 -9.12 0.41 -2.48
N LEU A 12 -8.87 -0.82 -2.03
CA LEU A 12 -8.44 -1.18 -0.68
C LEU A 12 -6.93 -0.92 -0.53
N ARG A 13 -6.61 0.27 -0.03
CA ARG A 13 -5.24 0.80 -0.05
C ARG A 13 -4.32 0.13 0.98
N THR A 14 -3.44 -0.73 0.48
CA THR A 14 -2.32 -1.34 1.20
C THR A 14 -1.14 -0.36 1.40
N GLU A 15 -0.24 -0.71 2.31
CA GLU A 15 0.96 0.07 2.63
C GLU A 15 2.18 -0.47 1.88
N LYS A 16 3.06 0.43 1.42
CA LYS A 16 4.35 0.11 0.77
C LYS A 16 4.28 -0.66 -0.56
N THR A 17 3.18 -0.47 -1.28
CA THR A 17 2.85 -1.11 -2.57
C THR A 17 2.68 -0.11 -3.72
N ALA A 18 3.43 1.01 -3.71
CA ALA A 18 3.20 2.21 -4.55
C ALA A 18 1.77 2.77 -4.51
N SER A 19 1.03 2.46 -3.45
CA SER A 19 -0.37 2.87 -3.31
C SER A 19 -0.60 4.38 -3.28
N THR A 20 0.42 5.18 -2.98
CA THR A 20 0.38 6.65 -3.12
C THR A 20 0.33 7.09 -4.57
N SER A 21 1.27 6.61 -5.41
CA SER A 21 1.28 6.87 -6.85
C SER A 21 0.00 6.39 -7.50
N LEU A 22 -0.44 5.18 -7.17
CA LEU A 22 -1.68 4.64 -7.71
C LEU A 22 -2.90 5.49 -7.30
N SER A 23 -2.98 5.94 -6.04
CA SER A 23 -4.08 6.82 -5.62
C SER A 23 -4.07 8.19 -6.33
N ALA A 24 -2.92 8.68 -6.76
CA ALA A 24 -2.81 9.91 -7.56
C ALA A 24 -3.29 9.63 -9.00
N ALA A 25 -2.72 8.61 -9.64
CA ALA A 25 -3.10 8.19 -10.98
C ALA A 25 -4.61 7.89 -11.13
N MET A 26 -5.19 7.18 -10.15
CA MET A 26 -6.62 6.92 -10.13
C MET A 26 -7.45 8.19 -9.93
N ARG A 27 -6.95 9.19 -9.21
CA ARG A 27 -7.66 10.46 -9.07
C ARG A 27 -7.69 11.20 -10.39
N ASP A 28 -6.57 11.22 -11.09
CA ASP A 28 -6.46 11.90 -12.37
C ASP A 28 -7.34 11.21 -13.41
N ALA A 29 -7.38 9.87 -13.42
CA ALA A 29 -8.22 9.11 -14.33
C ALA A 29 -9.73 9.16 -14.01
N LEU A 30 -10.11 9.18 -12.73
CA LEU A 30 -11.52 9.14 -12.30
C LEU A 30 -12.11 10.53 -12.03
N GLY A 31 -11.29 11.56 -11.90
CA GLY A 31 -11.74 12.93 -11.63
C GLY A 31 -12.58 13.04 -10.36
N GLU A 32 -13.72 13.73 -10.45
CA GLU A 32 -14.65 13.96 -9.34
C GLU A 32 -15.30 12.67 -8.82
N ASP A 33 -15.30 11.59 -9.62
CA ASP A 33 -15.86 10.30 -9.23
C ASP A 33 -15.00 9.57 -8.18
N ALA A 34 -13.76 10.01 -7.93
CA ALA A 34 -12.86 9.43 -6.94
C ALA A 34 -13.10 10.00 -5.53
N ILE A 35 -13.91 9.32 -4.73
CA ILE A 35 -14.08 9.63 -3.32
C ILE A 35 -12.91 9.04 -2.53
N ILE A 36 -12.02 9.91 -2.07
CA ILE A 36 -10.91 9.52 -1.21
C ILE A 36 -11.40 9.57 0.23
N ALA A 37 -11.11 8.51 0.99
CA ALA A 37 -11.39 8.38 2.43
C ALA A 37 -10.96 9.58 3.30
N ARG A 38 -10.16 10.51 2.77
CA ARG A 38 -9.72 11.71 3.47
C ARG A 38 -10.89 12.65 3.83
N THR A 39 -12.06 12.52 3.19
CA THR A 39 -13.07 13.58 3.17
C THR A 39 -14.51 13.06 3.34
N TYR A 40 -14.89 12.63 4.56
CA TYR A 40 -16.22 13.01 5.05
C TYR A 40 -16.01 14.29 5.87
N ARG A 41 -16.23 15.43 5.22
CA ARG A 41 -15.98 16.76 5.80
C ARG A 41 -17.15 17.11 6.71
N ASP A 42 -17.17 16.57 7.93
CA ASP A 42 -18.10 17.09 8.93
C ASP A 42 -17.65 18.51 9.35
N LYS A 43 -18.62 19.44 9.40
CA LYS A 43 -18.44 20.89 9.62
C LYS A 43 -18.04 21.23 11.06
N THR A 44 -17.82 20.26 11.94
CA THR A 44 -17.56 20.47 13.37
C THR A 44 -16.06 20.63 13.68
N ARG A 45 -15.47 21.66 13.08
CA ARG A 45 -14.06 22.06 13.23
C ARG A 45 -13.75 22.75 14.58
N ARG A 46 -14.35 22.29 15.69
CA ARG A 46 -14.26 22.99 17.00
C ARG A 46 -13.59 22.24 18.15
N PHE A 47 -13.18 20.98 18.00
CA PHE A 47 -12.61 20.22 19.12
C PHE A 47 -11.39 19.39 18.70
N ARG A 48 -10.16 19.91 18.84
CA ARG A 48 -8.94 19.08 18.70
C ARG A 48 -7.87 19.38 19.74
N LYS A 49 -7.87 18.55 20.80
CA LYS A 49 -6.65 18.14 21.53
C LYS A 49 -6.20 16.70 21.16
N LEU A 50 -7.00 15.93 20.41
CA LEU A 50 -6.63 14.60 19.88
C LEU A 50 -6.23 14.68 18.40
N GLY A 51 -5.22 13.90 17.99
CA GLY A 51 -4.77 13.84 16.59
C GLY A 51 -5.83 13.22 15.66
N GLU A 52 -6.07 13.83 14.49
CA GLU A 52 -7.10 13.40 13.52
C GLU A 52 -7.04 11.92 13.16
N GLY A 53 -5.82 11.40 12.99
CA GLY A 53 -5.61 10.01 12.59
C GLY A 53 -6.05 9.01 13.67
N SER A 54 -5.85 9.36 14.95
CA SER A 54 -6.31 8.54 16.08
C SER A 54 -7.84 8.54 16.16
N LEU A 55 -8.48 9.69 15.92
CA LEU A 55 -9.94 9.81 15.89
C LEU A 55 -10.56 9.03 14.73
N LYS A 56 -10.00 9.12 13.52
CA LYS A 56 -10.45 8.35 12.34
C LYS A 56 -10.30 6.84 12.52
N ARG A 57 -9.28 6.37 13.25
CA ARG A 57 -9.13 4.94 13.57
C ARG A 57 -10.14 4.48 14.63
N ALA A 58 -10.36 5.29 15.66
CA ALA A 58 -11.27 4.96 16.75
C ALA A 58 -12.74 5.03 16.35
N TRP A 59 -13.12 6.07 15.59
CA TRP A 59 -14.52 6.37 15.24
C TRP A 59 -14.65 6.78 13.75
N PRO A 60 -14.43 5.85 12.80
CA PRO A 60 -14.47 6.15 11.37
C PRO A 60 -15.87 6.57 10.88
N GLU A 61 -16.94 6.16 11.55
CA GLU A 61 -18.32 6.60 11.26
C GLU A 61 -18.51 8.10 11.52
N ARG A 62 -17.80 8.67 12.51
CA ARG A 62 -17.93 10.07 12.93
C ARG A 62 -16.92 10.99 12.25
N PHE A 63 -15.73 10.49 11.93
CA PHE A 63 -14.62 11.31 11.42
C PHE A 63 -14.17 10.93 10.01
N GLY A 64 -14.85 9.99 9.36
CA GLY A 64 -14.47 9.43 8.07
C GLY A 64 -13.36 8.39 8.18
N LEU A 65 -13.12 7.67 7.08
CA LEU A 65 -12.19 6.55 7.06
C LEU A 65 -10.72 7.02 7.04
N HIS A 66 -9.86 6.29 7.75
CA HIS A 66 -8.43 6.48 7.62
C HIS A 66 -7.97 6.07 6.20
N PRO A 67 -6.94 6.70 5.59
CA PRO A 67 -6.45 6.29 4.27
C PRO A 67 -6.04 4.82 4.15
N HIS A 68 -5.66 4.22 5.29
CA HIS A 68 -5.32 2.80 5.48
C HIS A 68 -6.38 2.06 6.31
N ALA A 69 -7.67 2.39 6.13
CA ALA A 69 -8.76 1.66 6.76
C ALA A 69 -8.75 0.17 6.38
N THR A 70 -9.16 -0.68 7.32
CA THR A 70 -9.33 -2.12 7.08
C THR A 70 -10.58 -2.40 6.25
N ALA A 71 -10.65 -3.51 5.54
CA ALA A 71 -11.85 -3.91 4.79
C ALA A 71 -13.09 -3.93 5.70
N ALA A 72 -12.94 -4.42 6.94
CA ALA A 72 -14.00 -4.41 7.94
C ALA A 72 -14.48 -2.98 8.29
N GLN A 73 -13.57 -2.01 8.40
CA GLN A 73 -13.93 -0.61 8.62
C GLN A 73 -14.67 -0.02 7.40
N VAL A 74 -14.23 -0.33 6.18
CA VAL A 74 -14.91 0.12 4.96
C VAL A 74 -16.34 -0.43 4.91
N ARG A 75 -16.50 -1.74 5.12
CA ARG A 75 -17.80 -2.41 5.16
C ARG A 75 -18.72 -1.84 6.23
N ARG A 76 -18.18 -1.50 7.40
CA ARG A 76 -18.96 -0.86 8.49
C ARG A 76 -19.44 0.55 8.11
N VAL A 77 -18.60 1.36 7.46
CA VAL A 77 -18.93 2.76 7.16
C VAL A 77 -19.85 2.91 5.95
N TYR A 78 -19.63 2.14 4.88
CA TYR A 78 -20.45 2.22 3.66
C TYR A 78 -21.63 1.23 3.66
N GLY A 79 -21.70 0.36 4.66
CA GLY A 79 -22.71 -0.68 4.75
C GLY A 79 -22.42 -1.90 3.87
N PRO A 80 -23.03 -3.04 4.19
CA PRO A 80 -22.84 -4.29 3.44
C PRO A 80 -23.34 -4.18 1.99
N GLU A 81 -24.44 -3.46 1.73
CA GLU A 81 -25.01 -3.36 0.38
C GLU A 81 -24.03 -2.74 -0.63
N ILE A 82 -23.40 -1.62 -0.27
CA ILE A 82 -22.38 -0.97 -1.12
C ILE A 82 -21.12 -1.82 -1.15
N PHE A 83 -20.62 -2.22 0.03
CA PHE A 83 -19.35 -2.92 0.11
C PHE A 83 -19.39 -4.25 -0.62
N ASP A 84 -20.44 -5.05 -0.46
CA ASP A 84 -20.55 -6.38 -1.04
C ASP A 84 -20.87 -6.32 -2.55
N SER A 85 -21.57 -5.28 -3.04
CA SER A 85 -21.90 -5.11 -4.48
C SER A 85 -20.81 -4.47 -5.34
N TYR A 86 -19.85 -3.77 -4.76
CA TYR A 86 -18.81 -3.05 -5.51
C TYR A 86 -17.62 -3.96 -5.80
N PHE A 87 -16.99 -3.83 -6.96
CA PHE A 87 -15.72 -4.50 -7.25
C PHE A 87 -14.61 -3.93 -6.38
N LYS A 88 -13.93 -4.79 -5.62
CA LYS A 88 -12.91 -4.44 -4.64
C LYS A 88 -11.56 -4.97 -5.13
N PHE A 89 -10.56 -4.10 -5.18
CA PHE A 89 -9.20 -4.55 -5.47
C PHE A 89 -8.17 -3.95 -4.52
N ALA A 90 -7.06 -4.65 -4.37
CA ALA A 90 -5.88 -4.21 -3.63
C ALA A 90 -4.62 -4.49 -4.47
N VAL A 91 -3.50 -3.90 -4.06
CA VAL A 91 -2.18 -4.23 -4.60
C VAL A 91 -1.37 -4.87 -3.49
N GLU A 92 -0.66 -5.97 -3.77
CA GLU A 92 0.27 -6.57 -2.81
C GLU A 92 1.67 -6.69 -3.39
N ARG A 93 2.68 -6.53 -2.52
CA ARG A 93 4.08 -6.64 -2.88
C ARG A 93 4.71 -7.74 -2.05
N ASN A 94 5.76 -8.36 -2.59
CA ASN A 94 6.60 -9.31 -1.88
C ASN A 94 6.90 -8.79 -0.45
N PRO A 95 6.53 -9.54 0.61
CA PRO A 95 6.62 -9.06 1.98
C PRO A 95 8.03 -8.69 2.44
N TRP A 96 9.06 -9.39 1.96
CA TRP A 96 10.46 -9.11 2.31
C TRP A 96 10.93 -7.79 1.69
N GLU A 97 10.63 -7.59 0.41
CA GLU A 97 10.94 -6.35 -0.29
C GLU A 97 10.18 -5.15 0.32
N ARG A 98 8.92 -5.38 0.69
CA ARG A 98 8.02 -4.42 1.35
C ARG A 98 8.57 -3.99 2.71
N GLN A 99 9.07 -4.93 3.50
CA GLN A 99 9.62 -4.65 4.83
C GLN A 99 10.91 -3.83 4.77
N VAL A 100 11.80 -4.13 3.82
CA VAL A 100 12.99 -3.31 3.55
C VAL A 100 12.58 -1.89 3.16
N SER A 101 11.61 -1.74 2.26
CA SER A 101 11.08 -0.43 1.86
C SER A 101 10.50 0.35 3.05
N LEU A 102 9.86 -0.34 4.00
CA LEU A 102 9.31 0.26 5.21
C LEU A 102 10.42 0.77 6.14
N TYR A 103 11.43 -0.07 6.38
CA TYR A 103 12.56 0.25 7.25
C TYR A 103 13.24 1.53 6.80
N PHE A 104 13.71 1.58 5.54
CA PHE A 104 14.42 2.75 5.03
C PHE A 104 13.54 4.01 4.99
N GLN A 105 12.25 3.89 4.67
CA GLN A 105 11.35 5.05 4.72
C GLN A 105 11.25 5.65 6.13
N ARG A 106 11.25 4.82 7.17
CA ARG A 106 11.11 5.29 8.55
C ARG A 106 12.41 5.77 9.13
N GLN A 107 13.51 5.14 8.75
CA GLN A 107 14.84 5.52 9.16
C GLN A 107 15.45 6.63 8.31
N ARG A 108 14.70 7.22 7.35
CA ARG A 108 15.15 8.29 6.44
C ARG A 108 15.74 9.55 7.10
N ARG A 109 15.58 9.69 8.43
CA ARG A 109 16.14 10.81 9.20
C ARG A 109 17.41 10.45 9.99
N ARG A 110 17.79 9.17 10.01
CA ARG A 110 19.03 8.68 10.63
C ARG A 110 20.16 8.76 9.62
N LYS A 111 21.40 8.80 10.11
CA LYS A 111 22.58 8.76 9.25
C LYS A 111 22.70 7.37 8.61
N PRO A 112 23.15 7.25 7.33
CA PRO A 112 23.33 5.97 6.67
C PRO A 112 24.15 4.96 7.47
N ASP A 113 25.25 5.40 8.09
CA ASP A 113 26.15 4.54 8.89
C ASP A 113 25.48 3.93 10.13
N ASP A 114 24.35 4.50 10.58
CA ASP A 114 23.58 3.97 11.71
C ASP A 114 22.57 2.89 11.29
N LEU A 115 22.35 2.73 9.98
CA LEU A 115 21.35 1.84 9.40
C LEU A 115 21.91 0.43 9.24
N ASP A 116 21.28 -0.52 9.90
CA ASP A 116 21.54 -1.94 9.72
C ASP A 116 20.21 -2.65 9.86
N PHE A 117 19.63 -3.01 8.70
CA PHE A 117 18.32 -3.64 8.65
C PHE A 117 18.33 -4.98 9.39
N ASP A 118 19.35 -5.80 9.19
CA ASP A 118 19.39 -7.16 9.75
C ASP A 118 19.54 -7.12 11.27
N ARG A 119 20.49 -6.32 11.78
CA ARG A 119 20.68 -6.09 13.22
C ARG A 119 19.39 -5.58 13.87
N ASP A 120 18.76 -4.58 13.25
CA ASP A 120 17.55 -3.98 13.78
C ASP A 120 16.37 -4.99 13.73
N MET A 121 16.20 -5.78 12.66
CA MET A 121 15.18 -6.82 12.60
C MET A 121 15.37 -7.92 13.64
N ARG A 122 16.62 -8.27 13.98
CA ARG A 122 16.93 -9.27 15.02
C ARG A 122 16.80 -8.72 16.44
N SER A 123 16.86 -7.40 16.62
CA SER A 123 16.72 -6.76 17.93
C SER A 123 15.30 -6.91 18.49
N TRP A 124 15.18 -7.54 19.65
CA TRP A 124 13.89 -7.65 20.34
C TRP A 124 13.28 -6.26 20.66
N MET A 125 14.10 -5.32 21.15
CA MET A 125 13.64 -3.96 21.43
C MET A 125 13.13 -3.25 20.18
N PHE A 126 13.80 -3.45 19.04
CA PHE A 126 13.33 -2.86 17.80
C PHE A 126 11.94 -3.41 17.45
N ARG A 127 11.77 -4.73 17.51
CA ARG A 127 10.53 -5.42 17.15
C ARG A 127 9.33 -5.07 18.03
N THR A 128 9.53 -4.56 19.25
CA THR A 128 8.43 -4.13 20.13
C THR A 128 7.92 -2.73 19.81
N PHE A 129 8.65 -1.93 19.01
CA PHE A 129 8.15 -0.60 18.63
C PHE A 129 6.88 -0.69 17.80
N ARG A 130 5.91 0.16 18.14
CA ARG A 130 4.69 0.30 17.35
C ARG A 130 5.08 0.64 15.92
N HIS A 131 4.35 0.03 15.00
CA HIS A 131 4.48 0.18 13.56
C HIS A 131 5.55 -0.66 12.87
N VAL A 132 6.54 -1.26 13.53
CA VAL A 132 7.67 -1.97 12.86
C VAL A 132 7.27 -2.93 11.74
N ARG A 133 6.11 -3.57 11.88
CA ARG A 133 5.46 -4.33 10.82
C ARG A 133 4.19 -3.65 10.30
N LEU A 134 3.80 -3.99 9.08
CA LEU A 134 2.55 -3.56 8.45
C LEU A 134 1.43 -4.55 8.76
N ASP A 135 0.22 -4.11 8.48
CA ASP A 135 -0.97 -4.96 8.47
C ASP A 135 -1.71 -4.71 7.14
N ASN A 136 -1.20 -5.33 6.08
CA ASN A 136 -1.81 -5.28 4.75
C ASN A 136 -2.95 -6.30 4.62
N TRP A 137 -2.83 -7.46 5.28
CA TRP A 137 -3.88 -8.48 5.32
C TRP A 137 -5.24 -7.88 5.66
N SER A 138 -5.34 -7.10 6.74
CA SER A 138 -6.62 -6.50 7.14
C SER A 138 -7.20 -5.49 6.14
N LYS A 139 -6.43 -5.04 5.14
CA LYS A 139 -6.90 -4.11 4.12
C LYS A 139 -7.80 -4.79 3.09
N TYR A 140 -7.52 -6.04 2.75
CA TYR A 140 -8.25 -6.82 1.74
C TYR A 140 -8.86 -8.11 2.27
N ALA A 141 -8.68 -8.44 3.56
CA ALA A 141 -9.29 -9.57 4.23
C ALA A 141 -10.08 -9.14 5.48
N ILE A 142 -11.09 -9.94 5.81
CA ILE A 142 -11.84 -9.86 7.07
C ILE A 142 -11.70 -11.22 7.76
N GLY A 143 -11.04 -11.24 8.92
CA GLY A 143 -10.60 -12.50 9.52
C GLY A 143 -9.53 -13.16 8.64
N ASP A 144 -9.73 -14.43 8.31
CA ASP A 144 -8.84 -15.19 7.42
C ASP A 144 -9.37 -15.29 5.97
N ARG A 145 -10.46 -14.59 5.65
CA ARG A 145 -11.06 -14.59 4.31
C ARG A 145 -10.69 -13.31 3.54
N ILE A 146 -10.09 -13.47 2.36
CA ILE A 146 -9.93 -12.38 1.40
C ILE A 146 -11.31 -11.95 0.90
N VAL A 147 -11.59 -10.66 0.98
CA VAL A 147 -12.84 -10.01 0.54
C VAL A 147 -12.63 -9.09 -0.65
N ALA A 148 -11.38 -8.86 -1.06
CA ALA A 148 -11.10 -8.25 -2.36
C ALA A 148 -11.41 -9.24 -3.48
N ASP A 149 -12.01 -8.75 -4.56
CA ASP A 149 -12.26 -9.52 -5.77
C ASP A 149 -10.97 -9.76 -6.57
N LYS A 150 -9.99 -8.85 -6.45
CA LYS A 150 -8.66 -8.98 -7.04
C LYS A 150 -7.57 -8.41 -6.13
N VAL A 151 -6.48 -9.15 -5.95
CA VAL A 151 -5.23 -8.63 -5.39
C VAL A 151 -4.19 -8.63 -6.49
N VAL A 152 -3.80 -7.45 -6.95
CA VAL A 152 -2.82 -7.26 -8.02
C VAL A 152 -1.41 -7.36 -7.46
N MET A 153 -0.57 -8.18 -8.08
CA MET A 153 0.84 -8.28 -7.68
C MET A 153 1.61 -7.04 -8.16
N TYR A 154 2.45 -6.51 -7.28
CA TYR A 154 3.19 -5.28 -7.54
C TYR A 154 4.10 -5.36 -8.78
N HIS A 155 4.63 -6.54 -9.10
CA HIS A 155 5.48 -6.75 -10.27
C HIS A 155 4.68 -6.87 -11.58
N GLU A 156 3.37 -7.11 -11.49
CA GLU A 156 2.42 -7.18 -12.61
C GLU A 156 1.48 -5.97 -12.60
N LEU A 157 1.89 -4.86 -11.98
CA LEU A 157 0.99 -3.76 -11.66
C LEU A 157 0.30 -3.18 -12.91
N GLU A 158 1.01 -3.09 -14.03
CA GLU A 158 0.46 -2.60 -15.30
C GLU A 158 -0.67 -3.49 -15.81
N ALA A 159 -0.35 -4.76 -16.06
CA ALA A 159 -1.30 -5.73 -16.57
C ALA A 159 -2.48 -5.93 -15.61
N GLY A 160 -2.20 -6.03 -14.31
CA GLY A 160 -3.24 -6.21 -13.30
C GLY A 160 -4.15 -4.99 -13.12
N LEU A 161 -3.64 -3.78 -13.30
CA LEU A 161 -4.49 -2.58 -13.30
C LEU A 161 -5.34 -2.47 -14.56
N GLN A 162 -4.78 -2.84 -15.73
CA GLN A 162 -5.54 -2.89 -16.97
C GLN A 162 -6.71 -3.88 -16.85
N GLU A 163 -6.46 -5.07 -16.30
CA GLU A 163 -7.52 -6.06 -16.02
C GLU A 163 -8.62 -5.51 -15.11
N VAL A 164 -8.25 -4.75 -14.06
CA VAL A 164 -9.22 -4.10 -13.18
C VAL A 164 -10.05 -3.07 -13.97
N TRP A 165 -9.41 -2.27 -14.82
CA TRP A 165 -10.06 -1.23 -15.61
C TRP A 165 -11.06 -1.81 -16.60
N ASP A 166 -10.64 -2.82 -17.35
CA ASP A 166 -11.47 -3.53 -18.31
C ASP A 166 -12.70 -4.14 -17.61
N ARG A 167 -12.49 -4.72 -16.42
CA ARG A 167 -13.56 -5.35 -15.64
C ARG A 167 -14.62 -4.38 -15.13
N VAL A 168 -14.26 -3.14 -14.80
CA VAL A 168 -15.22 -2.11 -14.35
C VAL A 168 -15.63 -1.12 -15.45
N GLY A 169 -15.14 -1.32 -16.68
CA GLY A 169 -15.50 -0.52 -17.85
C GLY A 169 -14.90 0.89 -17.84
N ILE A 170 -13.71 1.08 -17.28
CA ILE A 170 -13.00 2.37 -17.36
C ILE A 170 -12.12 2.37 -18.61
N SER A 171 -12.41 3.28 -19.54
CA SER A 171 -11.65 3.45 -20.79
C SER A 171 -10.51 4.47 -20.69
N VAL A 172 -10.39 5.18 -19.58
CA VAL A 172 -9.35 6.21 -19.37
C VAL A 172 -8.02 5.52 -19.01
N PRO A 173 -6.91 5.82 -19.72
CA PRO A 173 -5.62 5.22 -19.40
C PRO A 173 -5.13 5.64 -18.02
N ILE A 174 -4.55 4.72 -17.26
CA ILE A 174 -3.84 5.03 -16.02
C ILE A 174 -2.40 5.42 -16.36
N ARG A 175 -1.96 6.58 -15.87
CA ARG A 175 -0.56 7.03 -15.95
C ARG A 175 -0.03 7.21 -14.53
N MET A 176 1.03 6.50 -14.16
CA MET A 176 1.57 6.57 -12.80
C MET A 176 2.77 7.51 -12.75
N GLN A 177 2.73 8.49 -11.86
CA GLN A 177 3.93 9.28 -11.55
C GLN A 177 4.81 8.55 -10.54
N LEU A 178 6.12 8.65 -10.74
CA LEU A 178 7.12 8.06 -9.85
C LEU A 178 7.25 8.91 -8.57
N LEU A 179 6.38 8.67 -7.58
CA LEU A 179 6.41 9.40 -6.31
C LEU A 179 7.24 8.65 -5.27
N ASN A 180 8.25 9.32 -4.68
CA ASN A 180 9.14 8.81 -3.62
C ASN A 180 10.20 7.78 -4.06
N SER A 181 10.74 7.88 -5.27
CA SER A 181 11.84 7.03 -5.77
C SER A 181 13.23 7.37 -5.21
N GLY A 182 13.42 8.56 -4.63
CA GLY A 182 14.74 9.14 -4.34
C GLY A 182 15.46 8.68 -3.06
N PHE A 183 15.12 7.53 -2.46
CA PHE A 183 15.72 7.11 -1.19
C PHE A 183 16.27 5.68 -1.17
N ARG A 184 16.31 5.01 -2.33
CA ARG A 184 17.06 3.76 -2.45
C ARG A 184 18.32 4.05 -3.23
N ASP A 185 19.44 3.59 -2.68
CA ASP A 185 20.57 3.24 -3.53
C ASP A 185 20.05 2.23 -4.55
N ARG A 186 20.07 2.59 -5.84
CA ARG A 186 19.39 1.81 -6.88
C ARG A 186 20.05 0.45 -7.10
N ASP A 187 21.24 0.26 -6.55
CA ASP A 187 22.10 -0.90 -6.78
C ASP A 187 22.03 -1.99 -5.69
N THR A 188 21.34 -1.76 -4.55
CA THR A 188 21.24 -2.79 -3.50
C THR A 188 19.95 -3.60 -3.65
N ASP A 189 20.07 -4.92 -3.84
CA ASP A 189 18.94 -5.84 -3.82
C ASP A 189 18.38 -5.91 -2.40
N TYR A 190 17.06 -6.05 -2.25
CA TYR A 190 16.47 -6.16 -0.92
C TYR A 190 16.98 -7.40 -0.16
N ARG A 191 17.41 -8.43 -0.89
CA ARG A 191 17.94 -9.69 -0.35
C ARG A 191 19.23 -9.47 0.43
N ASP A 192 20.06 -8.53 0.01
CA ASP A 192 21.36 -8.23 0.63
C ASP A 192 21.22 -7.68 2.05
N HIS A 193 20.02 -7.21 2.41
CA HIS A 193 19.74 -6.74 3.76
C HIS A 193 19.38 -7.85 4.75
N TYR A 194 19.16 -9.10 4.30
CA TYR A 194 18.68 -10.18 5.16
C TYR A 194 19.77 -11.18 5.52
N SER A 195 19.76 -11.60 6.78
CA SER A 195 20.25 -12.92 7.19
C SER A 195 19.10 -13.93 7.20
N ASP A 196 19.43 -15.21 7.32
CA ASP A 196 18.42 -16.28 7.52
C ASP A 196 17.50 -16.00 8.72
N ALA A 197 18.03 -15.39 9.78
CA ALA A 197 17.26 -15.09 10.98
C ALA A 197 16.23 -13.98 10.73
N SER A 198 16.62 -12.86 10.12
CA SER A 198 15.67 -11.78 9.80
C SER A 198 14.69 -12.20 8.71
N ARG A 199 15.10 -13.04 7.75
CA ARG A 199 14.22 -13.63 6.74
C ARG A 199 13.09 -14.42 7.37
N ARG A 200 13.38 -15.28 8.36
CA ARG A 200 12.39 -16.07 9.11
C ARG A 200 11.44 -15.18 9.91
N ILE A 201 11.96 -14.17 10.61
CA ILE A 201 11.14 -13.22 11.39
C ILE A 201 10.10 -12.53 10.51
N VAL A 202 10.52 -12.05 9.33
CA VAL A 202 9.62 -11.38 8.38
C VAL A 202 8.63 -12.37 7.77
N SER A 203 9.06 -13.61 7.50
CA SER A 203 8.18 -14.69 7.05
C SER A 203 7.06 -14.96 8.06
N ASP A 204 7.38 -15.03 9.35
CA ASP A 204 6.39 -15.29 10.40
C ASP A 204 5.40 -14.13 10.56
N TRP A 205 5.85 -12.88 10.39
CA TRP A 205 4.97 -11.71 10.48
C TRP A 205 3.94 -11.65 9.36
N TYR A 206 4.30 -12.07 8.16
CA TYR A 206 3.50 -11.95 6.95
C TYR A 206 3.09 -13.29 6.38
N ARG A 207 3.02 -14.33 7.23
CA ARG A 207 2.72 -15.71 6.83
C ARG A 207 1.41 -15.81 6.06
N ARG A 208 0.38 -15.06 6.46
CA ARG A 208 -0.92 -15.05 5.76
C ARG A 208 -0.78 -14.59 4.31
N GLU A 209 -0.08 -13.50 4.07
CA GLU A 209 0.19 -13.03 2.71
C GLU A 209 1.05 -14.01 1.92
N ILE A 210 2.06 -14.59 2.56
CA ILE A 210 2.96 -15.57 1.92
C ILE A 210 2.19 -16.80 1.46
N ASP A 211 1.40 -17.39 2.37
CA ASP A 211 0.63 -18.61 2.10
C ASP A 211 -0.46 -18.35 1.05
N ALA A 212 -1.14 -17.19 1.12
CA ALA A 212 -2.24 -16.87 0.21
C ALA A 212 -1.79 -16.58 -1.23
N PHE A 213 -0.60 -16.00 -1.42
CA PHE A 213 -0.13 -15.54 -2.73
C PHE A 213 1.12 -16.27 -3.23
N GLY A 214 1.63 -17.26 -2.49
CA GLY A 214 2.79 -18.05 -2.89
C GLY A 214 4.09 -17.25 -2.95
N PHE A 215 4.24 -16.22 -2.11
CA PHE A 215 5.45 -15.40 -2.14
C PHE A 215 6.67 -16.21 -1.68
N THR A 216 7.74 -16.13 -2.46
CA THR A 216 9.06 -16.67 -2.09
C THR A 216 10.07 -15.54 -1.87
N PHE A 217 11.10 -15.81 -1.06
CA PHE A 217 12.21 -14.86 -0.86
C PHE A 217 13.05 -14.73 -2.12
N ASP A 218 13.18 -15.82 -2.88
CA ASP A 218 13.93 -15.87 -4.14
C ASP A 218 12.95 -16.19 -5.27
N PRO A 219 12.15 -15.22 -5.74
CA PRO A 219 11.29 -15.42 -6.88
C PRO A 219 12.12 -15.77 -8.12
N ALA A 220 11.72 -16.80 -8.86
CA ALA A 220 12.39 -17.27 -10.07
C ALA A 220 12.18 -16.35 -11.30
N LEU A 221 11.83 -15.07 -11.09
CA LEU A 221 11.48 -14.11 -12.13
C LEU A 221 12.38 -12.86 -12.02
N PRO A 222 12.70 -12.20 -13.15
CA PRO A 222 13.86 -11.32 -13.26
C PRO A 222 13.73 -10.12 -12.34
N ALA A 223 14.88 -9.68 -11.82
CA ALA A 223 15.01 -8.53 -10.95
C ALA A 223 14.20 -7.34 -11.49
N LEU A 224 13.45 -6.70 -10.58
CA LEU A 224 12.56 -5.54 -10.81
C LEU A 224 13.26 -4.29 -11.42
N SER A 225 14.51 -4.40 -11.88
CA SER A 225 15.27 -3.31 -12.47
C SER A 225 14.90 -2.98 -13.91
N GLN A 226 14.16 -3.83 -14.63
CA GLN A 226 13.95 -3.65 -16.08
C GLN A 226 12.51 -3.32 -16.55
N THR A 227 11.48 -3.36 -15.68
CA THR A 227 10.07 -3.19 -16.11
C THR A 227 9.40 -1.93 -15.55
N ARG A 228 10.09 -0.78 -15.56
CA ARG A 228 9.54 0.51 -15.08
C ARG A 228 9.27 1.54 -16.18
N ASP A 229 9.59 1.25 -17.43
CA ASP A 229 9.63 2.29 -18.47
C ASP A 229 8.29 2.56 -19.19
N SER A 230 7.28 1.67 -19.09
CA SER A 230 5.96 1.85 -19.73
C SER A 230 4.95 2.62 -18.87
N LEU A 231 4.93 2.37 -17.55
CA LEU A 231 3.93 2.94 -16.62
C LEU A 231 4.30 4.32 -16.05
N TYR A 232 5.60 4.63 -16.01
CA TYR A 232 6.11 5.81 -15.32
C TYR A 232 6.60 6.85 -16.31
N GLU A 233 6.01 8.04 -16.26
CA GLU A 233 6.64 9.20 -16.90
C GLU A 233 7.95 9.51 -16.18
N ARG A 234 9.03 9.71 -16.95
CA ARG A 234 10.28 10.27 -16.42
C ARG A 234 9.90 11.63 -15.83
N ALA A 235 10.13 11.81 -14.54
CA ALA A 235 10.06 13.14 -13.96
C ALA A 235 11.14 13.97 -14.66
N ASP A 236 10.75 15.11 -15.25
CA ASP A 236 11.72 16.11 -15.66
C ASP A 236 12.57 16.45 -14.43
N GLU A 237 13.83 16.03 -14.46
CA GLU A 237 14.80 16.47 -13.47
C GLU A 237 14.91 17.99 -13.62
N PRO A 238 14.76 18.79 -12.55
CA PRO A 238 15.08 20.20 -12.66
C PRO A 238 16.55 20.30 -13.05
N GLU A 239 16.81 20.96 -14.18
CA GLU A 239 18.18 21.27 -14.61
C GLU A 239 18.95 21.87 -13.44
N PRO A 240 20.19 21.39 -13.17
CA PRO A 240 21.02 22.01 -12.16
C PRO A 240 21.31 23.45 -12.57
N ALA A 241 20.92 24.38 -11.70
CA ALA A 241 21.27 25.80 -11.79
C ALA A 241 22.77 26.02 -11.59
#